data_AF-A0A1G6IUD2-F1
#
_entry.id   AF-A0A1G6IUD2-F1
#
_cell.length_a   1.000
_cell.length_b   1.000
_cell.length_c   1.000
_cell.angle_alpha   90.00
_cell.angle_beta   90.00
_cell.angle_gamma   90.00
#
_symmetry.space_group_name_H-M   'P 1'
#
loop_
_entity.id
_entity.type
_entity.pdbx_description
1 polymer ?
#
loop_
_entity_poly.entity_id
_entity_poly.type
_entity_poly.pdbx_seq_one_letter_code
_entity_poly.pdbx_strand_id
1 'polypeptide(L)'
;MRNPGAFVAAGCALAYTAAKVDLALRGELGLPGFPTSAETTRDFEGSIALAQWGNAAVGLAVAALAITLTHPRGGLPLRLASWVGATLIGAGVAGFALRAITDPPAPAGWATLAVGALWVASWIQATVAHRHLAASPTNRA
;
A
#
# COMPACT_ATOMS: atom_id res chain seq x y z
N MET A 1 11.18 -18.13 -11.78
CA MET A 1 10.10 -18.50 -10.84
C MET A 1 9.31 -17.25 -10.50
N ARG A 2 7.97 -17.31 -10.52
CA ARG A 2 7.08 -16.16 -10.27
C ARG A 2 7.17 -15.77 -8.79
N ASN A 3 7.15 -14.47 -8.47
CA ASN A 3 7.06 -13.95 -7.11
C ASN A 3 5.59 -13.64 -6.80
N PRO A 4 4.78 -14.60 -6.30
CA PRO A 4 3.33 -14.40 -6.12
C PRO A 4 3.02 -13.28 -5.13
N GLY A 5 3.84 -13.11 -4.09
CA GLY A 5 3.70 -12.02 -3.13
C GLY A 5 3.76 -10.64 -3.79
N ALA A 6 4.59 -10.47 -4.83
CA ALA A 6 4.69 -9.22 -5.57
C ALA A 6 3.38 -8.88 -6.31
N PHE A 7 2.72 -9.88 -6.91
CA PHE A 7 1.43 -9.69 -7.58
C PHE A 7 0.29 -9.40 -6.59
N VAL A 8 0.28 -10.09 -5.44
CA VAL A 8 -0.71 -9.81 -4.38
C VAL A 8 -0.51 -8.40 -3.82
N ALA A 9 0.74 -8.00 -3.52
CA ALA A 9 1.05 -6.66 -3.06
C ALA A 9 0.67 -5.59 -4.09
N ALA A 10 0.94 -5.83 -5.38
CA ALA A 10 0.50 -4.93 -6.45
C ALA A 10 -1.02 -4.86 -6.54
N GLY A 11 -1.73 -5.98 -6.41
CA GLY A 11 -3.19 -6.02 -6.38
C GLY A 11 -3.78 -5.22 -5.21
N CYS A 12 -3.22 -5.35 -4.01
CA CYS A 12 -3.63 -4.55 -2.86
C CYS A 12 -3.34 -3.04 -3.06
N ALA A 13 -2.20 -2.70 -3.66
CA ALA A 13 -1.87 -1.32 -4.01
C ALA A 13 -2.83 -0.71 -5.04
N LEU A 14 -3.29 -1.51 -6.01
CA LEU A 14 -4.31 -1.11 -6.97
C LEU A 14 -5.69 -0.97 -6.32
N ALA A 15 -6.04 -1.84 -5.37
CA ALA A 15 -7.27 -1.70 -4.60
C ALA A 15 -7.28 -0.40 -3.77
N TYR A 16 -6.15 -0.08 -3.12
CA TYR A 16 -5.97 1.20 -2.45
C TYR A 16 -6.09 2.38 -3.43
N THR A 17 -5.45 2.30 -4.60
CA THR A 17 -5.55 3.31 -5.65
C THR A 17 -7.00 3.55 -6.05
N ALA A 18 -7.75 2.50 -6.34
CA ALA A 18 -9.17 2.60 -6.71
C ALA A 18 -10.01 3.24 -5.60
N ALA A 19 -9.78 2.86 -4.34
CA ALA A 19 -10.46 3.48 -3.20
C ALA A 19 -10.15 4.99 -3.09
N LYS A 20 -8.92 5.41 -3.42
CA LYS A 20 -8.52 6.83 -3.40
C LYS A 20 -9.11 7.62 -4.57
N VAL A 21 -9.20 7.02 -5.75
CA VAL A 21 -9.91 7.60 -6.90
C VAL A 21 -11.40 7.80 -6.54
N ASP A 22 -12.05 6.78 -5.99
CA ASP A 22 -13.45 6.87 -5.58
C ASP A 22 -13.69 7.99 -4.55
N LEU A 23 -12.84 8.08 -3.51
CA LEU A 23 -12.90 9.17 -2.53
C LEU A 23 -12.63 10.55 -3.15
N ALA A 24 -11.71 10.64 -4.11
CA ALA A 24 -11.45 11.90 -4.83
C ALA A 24 -12.69 12.37 -5.60
N LEU A 25 -13.38 11.44 -6.26
CA LEU A 25 -14.61 11.72 -7.01
C LEU A 25 -15.77 12.12 -6.09
N ARG A 26 -15.82 11.58 -4.87
CA ARG A 26 -16.81 11.93 -3.84
C ARG A 26 -16.46 13.18 -3.03
N GLY A 27 -15.26 13.74 -3.20
CA GLY A 27 -14.78 14.86 -2.39
C GLY A 27 -14.61 14.51 -0.91
N GLU A 28 -14.32 13.24 -0.61
CA GLU A 28 -14.21 12.73 0.75
C GLU A 28 -12.76 12.44 1.14
N LEU A 29 -12.43 12.64 2.43
CA LEU A 29 -11.12 12.35 2.99
C LEU A 29 -11.16 11.09 3.87
N GLY A 30 -10.07 10.31 3.86
CA GLY A 30 -9.91 9.13 4.72
C GLY A 30 -9.79 7.82 3.95
N LEU A 31 -10.37 6.76 4.51
CA LEU A 31 -10.44 5.42 3.92
C LEU A 31 -11.84 4.82 4.08
N PRO A 32 -12.24 3.83 3.25
CA PRO A 32 -13.50 3.12 3.43
C PRO A 32 -13.61 2.54 4.85
N GLY A 33 -14.66 2.98 5.57
CA GLY A 33 -14.93 2.61 6.97
C GLY A 33 -14.02 3.26 8.02
N PHE A 34 -13.11 4.15 7.63
CA PHE A 34 -12.34 5.03 8.50
C PHE A 34 -12.46 6.48 8.02
N PRO A 35 -13.58 7.15 8.32
CA PRO A 35 -13.73 8.56 7.98
C PRO A 35 -12.68 9.38 8.74
N THR A 36 -12.20 10.43 8.09
CA THR A 36 -11.31 11.40 8.73
C THR A 36 -12.07 12.26 9.74
N SER A 37 -11.39 12.83 10.74
CA SER A 37 -12.01 13.75 11.70
C SER A 37 -12.57 15.00 10.99
N ALA A 38 -13.56 15.64 11.61
CA ALA A 38 -14.12 16.89 11.09
C ALA A 38 -13.11 18.05 11.08
N GLU A 39 -12.12 18.02 11.97
CA GLU A 39 -11.01 18.97 11.99
C GLU A 39 -10.11 18.80 10.77
N THR A 40 -9.56 17.60 10.54
CA THR A 40 -8.71 17.35 9.37
C THR A 40 -9.48 17.51 8.06
N THR A 41 -10.79 17.25 8.04
CA THR A 41 -11.61 17.54 6.84
C THR A 41 -11.65 19.04 6.54
N ARG A 42 -11.75 19.90 7.58
CA ARG A 42 -11.69 21.37 7.42
C ARG A 42 -10.29 21.84 6.99
N ASP A 43 -9.24 21.25 7.53
CA ASP A 43 -7.85 21.62 7.16
C ASP A 43 -7.55 21.38 5.66
N PHE A 44 -8.23 20.41 5.06
CA PHE A 44 -8.11 20.06 3.64
C PHE A 44 -9.24 20.63 2.78
N GLU A 45 -10.10 21.49 3.31
CA GLU A 45 -11.21 22.07 2.55
C GLU A 45 -10.70 22.77 1.28
N GLY A 46 -11.35 22.51 0.14
CA GLY A 46 -10.90 22.98 -1.18
C GLY A 46 -9.72 22.22 -1.80
N SER A 47 -9.07 21.31 -1.07
CA SER A 47 -7.93 20.50 -1.56
C SER A 47 -8.09 18.98 -1.40
N ILE A 48 -9.23 18.51 -0.88
CA ILE A 48 -9.51 17.07 -0.66
C ILE A 48 -9.26 16.24 -1.92
N ALA A 49 -9.81 16.67 -3.08
CA ALA A 49 -9.64 15.95 -4.33
C ALA A 49 -8.15 15.82 -4.71
N LEU A 50 -7.38 16.90 -4.59
CA LEU A 50 -5.94 16.89 -4.88
C LEU A 50 -5.19 15.95 -3.94
N ALA A 51 -5.50 15.98 -2.64
CA ALA A 51 -4.89 15.08 -1.67
C ALA A 51 -5.18 13.60 -1.98
N GLN A 52 -6.41 13.27 -2.39
CA GLN A 52 -6.78 11.91 -2.75
C GLN A 52 -6.20 11.46 -4.09
N TRP A 53 -6.09 12.35 -5.08
CA TRP A 53 -5.36 12.08 -6.32
C TRP A 53 -3.86 11.84 -6.06
N GLY A 54 -3.26 12.60 -5.14
CA GLY A 54 -1.89 12.36 -4.66
C GLY A 54 -1.74 10.96 -4.05
N ASN A 55 -2.67 10.56 -3.18
CA ASN A 55 -2.70 9.22 -2.60
C ASN A 55 -2.87 8.13 -3.67
N ALA A 56 -3.73 8.35 -4.68
CA ALA A 56 -3.91 7.42 -5.78
C ALA A 56 -2.62 7.26 -6.61
N ALA A 57 -1.92 8.36 -6.89
CA ALA A 57 -0.62 8.33 -7.57
C ALA A 57 0.43 7.55 -6.75
N VAL A 58 0.47 7.73 -5.43
CA VAL A 58 1.32 6.93 -4.53
C VAL A 58 0.97 5.44 -4.63
N GLY A 59 -0.32 5.10 -4.63
CA GLY A 59 -0.79 3.72 -4.79
C GLY A 59 -0.30 3.08 -6.09
N LEU A 60 -0.37 3.80 -7.22
CA LEU A 60 0.15 3.36 -8.51
C LEU A 60 1.67 3.18 -8.51
N ALA A 61 2.41 4.15 -7.95
CA ALA A 61 3.87 4.07 -7.86
C ALA A 61 4.30 2.86 -7.02
N VAL A 62 3.58 2.60 -5.93
CA VAL A 62 3.80 1.42 -5.09
C VAL A 62 3.46 0.12 -5.82
N ALA A 63 2.37 0.08 -6.59
CA ALA A 63 2.02 -1.09 -7.39
C ALA A 63 3.13 -1.41 -8.41
N ALA A 64 3.64 -0.38 -9.10
CA ALA A 64 4.76 -0.52 -10.03
C ALA A 64 6.02 -1.04 -9.31
N LEU A 65 6.37 -0.47 -8.15
CA LEU A 65 7.48 -0.93 -7.33
C LEU A 65 7.33 -2.41 -6.93
N ALA A 66 6.15 -2.83 -6.48
CA ALA A 66 5.87 -4.23 -6.16
C ALA A 66 6.06 -5.14 -7.38
N ILE A 67 5.59 -4.73 -8.57
CA ILE A 67 5.78 -5.49 -9.82
C ILE A 67 7.27 -5.65 -10.15
N THR A 68 8.12 -4.65 -9.92
CA THR A 68 9.56 -4.79 -10.19
C THR A 68 10.22 -5.92 -9.38
N LEU A 69 9.66 -6.29 -8.22
CA LEU A 69 10.14 -7.42 -7.41
C LEU A 69 9.85 -8.80 -8.03
N THR A 70 9.07 -8.86 -9.11
CA THR A 70 8.92 -10.09 -9.92
C THR A 70 10.14 -10.35 -10.78
N HIS A 71 10.93 -9.31 -11.08
CA HIS A 71 12.12 -9.43 -11.91
C HIS A 71 13.34 -9.74 -11.03
N PRO A 72 14.23 -10.67 -11.42
CA PRO A 72 15.48 -10.94 -10.69
C PRO A 72 16.48 -9.78 -10.70
N ARG A 73 16.18 -8.68 -11.43
CA ARG A 73 17.03 -7.51 -11.53
C ARG A 73 16.64 -6.52 -10.45
N GLY A 74 17.61 -5.78 -9.96
CA GLY A 74 17.44 -4.87 -8.83
C GLY A 74 18.48 -5.17 -7.77
N GLY A 75 19.39 -4.22 -7.57
CA GLY A 75 20.42 -4.33 -6.56
C GLY A 75 19.89 -4.03 -5.15
N LEU A 76 20.82 -3.76 -4.24
CA LEU A 76 20.52 -3.27 -2.90
C LEU A 76 19.52 -2.09 -2.87
N PRO A 77 19.56 -1.08 -3.77
CA PRO A 77 18.64 0.05 -3.73
C PRO A 77 17.16 -0.34 -3.83
N LEU A 78 16.81 -1.24 -4.76
CA LEU A 78 15.42 -1.70 -4.92
C LEU A 78 14.91 -2.39 -3.66
N ARG A 79 15.75 -3.20 -3.02
CA ARG A 79 15.41 -3.91 -1.78
C ARG A 79 15.22 -2.94 -0.63
N LEU A 80 16.09 -1.93 -0.51
CA LEU A 80 15.94 -0.89 0.52
C LEU A 80 14.66 -0.10 0.30
N ALA A 81 14.38 0.34 -0.93
CA ALA A 81 13.14 1.02 -1.28
C ALA A 81 11.89 0.16 -0.95
N SER A 82 11.97 -1.15 -1.21
CA SER A 82 10.87 -2.07 -0.89
C SER A 82 10.67 -2.25 0.62
N TRP A 83 11.75 -2.33 1.40
CA TRP A 83 11.65 -2.37 2.86
C TRP A 83 11.09 -1.08 3.45
N VAL A 84 11.52 0.06 2.94
CA VAL A 84 10.95 1.37 3.31
C VAL A 84 9.45 1.41 2.98
N GLY A 85 9.06 1.00 1.77
CA GLY A 85 7.65 0.92 1.37
C GLY A 85 6.83 0.01 2.29
N ALA A 86 7.29 -1.22 2.53
CA ALA A 86 6.62 -2.16 3.44
C ALA A 86 6.48 -1.60 4.86
N THR A 87 7.49 -0.87 5.35
CA THR A 87 7.49 -0.26 6.69
C THR A 87 6.49 0.88 6.77
N LEU A 88 6.47 1.78 5.78
CA LEU A 88 5.54 2.91 5.74
C LEU A 88 4.08 2.45 5.65
N ILE A 89 3.78 1.48 4.77
CA ILE A 89 2.44 0.90 4.69
C ILE A 89 2.10 0.16 5.99
N GLY A 90 3.04 -0.61 6.55
CA GLY A 90 2.88 -1.29 7.83
C GLY A 90 2.54 -0.34 8.97
N ALA A 91 3.23 0.80 9.06
CA ALA A 91 2.95 1.84 10.04
C ALA A 91 1.55 2.43 9.86
N GLY A 92 1.12 2.68 8.62
CA GLY A 92 -0.24 3.14 8.31
C GLY A 92 -1.31 2.13 8.77
N VAL A 93 -1.13 0.85 8.43
CA VAL A 93 -2.05 -0.23 8.85
C VAL A 93 -2.09 -0.37 10.37
N ALA A 94 -0.93 -0.32 11.04
CA ALA A 94 -0.85 -0.37 12.50
C ALA A 94 -1.56 0.83 13.14
N GLY A 95 -1.40 2.04 12.58
CA GLY A 95 -2.10 3.23 13.04
C GLY A 95 -3.62 3.11 12.93
N PHE A 96 -4.14 2.62 11.80
CA PHE A 96 -5.58 2.38 11.64
C PHE A 96 -6.08 1.23 12.53
N ALA A 97 -5.28 0.18 12.74
CA ALA A 97 -5.63 -0.90 13.65
C ALA A 97 -5.70 -0.42 15.10
N LEU A 98 -4.75 0.43 15.53
CA LEU A 98 -4.77 1.06 16.85
C LEU A 98 -6.00 1.97 17.01
N ARG A 99 -6.31 2.77 15.97
CA ARG A 99 -7.54 3.59 15.97
C ARG A 99 -8.79 2.73 16.11
N ALA A 100 -8.86 1.57 15.47
CA ALA A 100 -10.02 0.67 15.54
C ALA A 100 -10.29 0.14 16.96
N ILE A 101 -9.32 0.20 17.88
CA ILE A 101 -9.50 -0.16 19.29
C ILE A 101 -10.34 0.89 20.02
N THR A 102 -10.14 2.17 19.70
CA THR A 102 -10.80 3.29 20.39
C THR A 102 -12.03 3.82 19.64
N ASP A 103 -12.06 3.65 18.32
CA ASP A 103 -13.11 4.11 17.41
C ASP A 103 -13.40 3.00 16.39
N PRO A 104 -14.27 2.02 16.74
CA PRO A 104 -14.52 0.85 15.91
C PRO A 104 -15.03 1.25 14.52
N PRO A 105 -14.40 0.75 13.44
CA PRO A 105 -14.79 1.14 12.10
C PRO A 105 -16.12 0.52 11.69
N ALA A 106 -16.75 1.12 10.67
CA ALA A 106 -17.84 0.47 9.94
C ALA A 106 -17.35 -0.85 9.32
N PRO A 107 -18.23 -1.77 8.89
CA PRO A 107 -17.84 -3.07 8.30
C PRO A 107 -16.78 -2.96 7.19
N ALA A 108 -16.85 -1.92 6.36
CA ALA A 108 -15.87 -1.65 5.31
C ALA A 108 -14.45 -1.39 5.84
N GLY A 109 -14.29 -0.87 7.06
CA GLY A 109 -12.98 -0.59 7.65
C GLY A 109 -12.27 -1.87 8.12
N TRP A 110 -13.01 -2.88 8.58
CA TRP A 110 -12.42 -4.20 8.85
C TRP A 110 -11.87 -4.84 7.57
N ALA A 111 -12.61 -4.72 6.45
CA ALA A 111 -12.12 -5.15 5.15
C ALA A 111 -10.87 -4.36 4.73
N THR A 112 -10.85 -3.04 4.93
CA THR A 112 -9.68 -2.19 4.69
C THR A 112 -8.46 -2.65 5.50
N LEU A 113 -8.63 -2.98 6.78
CA LEU A 113 -7.53 -3.51 7.63
C LEU A 113 -7.05 -4.86 7.14
N ALA A 114 -7.95 -5.77 6.77
CA ALA A 114 -7.60 -7.08 6.24
C ALA A 114 -6.79 -6.96 4.93
N VAL A 115 -7.23 -6.09 4.02
CA VAL A 115 -6.50 -5.79 2.77
C VAL A 115 -5.15 -5.16 3.08
N GLY A 116 -5.08 -4.23 4.04
CA GLY A 116 -3.82 -3.62 4.49
C GLY A 116 -2.84 -4.64 5.07
N ALA A 117 -3.31 -5.54 5.94
CA ALA A 117 -2.48 -6.61 6.51
C ALA A 117 -1.98 -7.58 5.42
N LEU A 118 -2.86 -7.97 4.49
CA LEU A 118 -2.49 -8.80 3.33
C LEU A 118 -1.45 -8.10 2.45
N TRP A 119 -1.60 -6.80 2.22
CA TRP A 119 -0.65 -5.99 1.46
C TRP A 119 0.74 -6.02 2.09
N VAL A 120 0.83 -5.76 3.40
CA VAL A 120 2.11 -5.75 4.13
C VAL A 120 2.75 -7.13 4.11
N ALA A 121 1.99 -8.18 4.43
CA ALA A 121 2.49 -9.55 4.48
C ALA A 121 3.01 -10.03 3.11
N SER A 122 2.22 -9.80 2.05
CA SER A 122 2.60 -10.20 0.69
C SER A 122 3.80 -9.42 0.16
N TRP A 123 3.95 -8.14 0.53
CA TRP A 123 5.12 -7.34 0.13
C TRP A 123 6.38 -7.73 0.89
N ILE A 124 6.29 -8.03 2.20
CA ILE A 124 7.42 -8.59 2.95
C ILE A 124 7.87 -9.91 2.32
N GLN A 125 6.93 -10.82 2.05
CA GLN A 125 7.22 -12.07 1.36
C GLN A 125 7.90 -11.80 0.00
N ALA A 126 7.39 -10.85 -0.79
CA ALA A 126 7.96 -10.50 -2.09
C ALA A 126 9.40 -10.00 -1.98
N THR A 127 9.67 -9.16 -0.99
CA THR A 127 10.99 -8.56 -0.75
C THR A 127 12.01 -9.60 -0.30
N VAL A 128 11.59 -10.55 0.55
CA VAL A 128 12.42 -11.69 0.96
C VAL A 128 12.69 -12.62 -0.23
N ALA A 129 11.65 -12.99 -0.99
CA ALA A 129 11.76 -13.87 -2.16
C ALA A 129 12.69 -13.30 -3.24
N HIS A 130 12.70 -11.98 -3.44
CA HIS A 130 13.59 -11.31 -4.40
C HIS A 130 15.07 -11.57 -4.12
N ARG A 131 15.48 -11.70 -2.84
CA ARG A 131 16.87 -12.03 -2.48
C ARG A 131 17.33 -13.35 -3.08
N HIS A 132 16.46 -14.35 -3.09
CA HIS A 132 16.75 -15.67 -3.64
C HIS A 132 16.81 -15.66 -5.17
N LEU A 133 15.98 -14.83 -5.82
CA LEU A 133 15.98 -14.64 -7.26
C LEU A 133 17.26 -13.95 -7.76
N ALA A 134 17.71 -12.92 -7.06
CA ALA A 134 18.92 -12.16 -7.41
C ALA A 134 20.22 -12.96 -7.15
N ALA A 135 20.20 -13.90 -6.21
CA ALA A 135 21.37 -14.73 -5.88
C ALA A 135 21.61 -15.90 -6.85
N SER A 136 20.62 -16.26 -7.68
CA SER A 136 20.64 -17.43 -8.55
C SER A 136 21.76 -17.36 -9.61
N PRO A 137 22.61 -18.40 -9.78
CA PRO A 137 23.78 -18.38 -10.66
C PRO A 137 23.47 -18.06 -12.13
N THR A 138 22.29 -18.47 -12.60
CA THR A 138 21.82 -18.24 -13.98
C THR A 138 21.50 -16.78 -14.30
N ASN A 139 21.43 -15.89 -13.30
CA ASN A 139 21.10 -14.47 -13.47
C ASN A 139 22.33 -13.54 -13.39
N ARG A 140 23.55 -14.08 -13.27
CA ARG A 140 24.81 -13.31 -13.20
C ARG A 140 25.59 -13.23 -14.52
N ALA A 141 25.04 -13.78 -15.60
CA ALA A 141 25.57 -13.67 -16.96
C ALA A 141 24.98 -12.44 -17.66
#